data_AF-T1PLH1-F1
#
_entry.id   AF-T1PLH1-F1
#
_cell.length_a   1.000
_cell.length_b   1.000
_cell.length_c   1.000
_cell.angle_alpha   90.00
_cell.angle_beta   90.00
_cell.angle_gamma   90.00
#
_symmetry.space_group_name_H-M   'P 1'
#
loop_
_entity.id
_entity.type
_entity.pdbx_description
1 polymer ?
#
loop_
_entity_poly.entity_id
_entity_poly.type
_entity_poly.pdbx_seq_one_letter_code
_entity_poly.pdbx_strand_id
1 'polypeptide(L)'
;MALLGALGKIQSTEVHFTTWHGKIGLASTFLCAASLLGGTVNFFQPKFAHKIYSQAEIKYRHNLFGIIGFTVAMVTVILGYYTPFFVKYVDNSAIPAFVLASGLVLLFTLIGPVTSLLDKLKHKKKK
;
A
#
# COMPACT_ATOMS: atom_id res chain seq x y z
N MET A 1 11.88 0.84 -10.70
CA MET A 1 11.09 -0.18 -11.43
C MET A 1 9.64 0.22 -11.66
N ALA A 2 8.86 0.58 -10.62
CA ALA A 2 7.44 0.99 -10.80
C ALA A 2 7.22 2.17 -11.77
N LEU A 3 8.04 3.22 -11.69
CA LEU A 3 7.94 4.38 -12.59
C LEU A 3 8.24 4.02 -14.06
N LEU A 4 9.18 3.12 -14.31
CA LEU A 4 9.52 2.67 -15.68
C LEU A 4 8.40 1.81 -16.28
N GLY A 5 7.77 0.95 -15.47
CA GLY A 5 6.59 0.18 -15.92
C GLY A 5 5.40 1.08 -16.24
N ALA A 6 5.17 2.14 -15.45
CA ALA A 6 4.13 3.13 -15.71
C ALA A 6 4.41 3.93 -16.99
N LEU A 7 5.64 4.40 -17.19
CA LEU A 7 6.05 5.12 -18.41
C LEU A 7 5.89 4.25 -19.66
N GLY A 8 6.30 2.98 -19.60
CA GLY A 8 6.12 2.04 -20.71
C GLY A 8 4.66 1.80 -21.06
N LYS A 9 3.76 1.76 -20.06
CA LYS A 9 2.31 1.64 -20.31
C LYS A 9 1.70 2.92 -20.90
N ILE A 10 2.12 4.10 -20.45
CA ILE A 10 1.66 5.40 -20.99
C ILE A 10 1.99 5.54 -22.49
N GLN A 11 3.11 4.95 -22.93
CA GLN A 11 3.52 4.96 -24.34
C GLN A 11 2.82 3.89 -25.20
N SER A 12 2.12 2.93 -24.60
CA SER A 12 1.47 1.84 -25.35
C SER A 12 0.05 2.23 -25.78
N THR A 13 -0.39 1.75 -26.93
CA THR A 13 -1.77 1.90 -27.43
C THR A 13 -2.74 0.86 -26.85
N GLU A 14 -2.30 0.04 -25.91
CA GLU A 14 -3.12 -1.01 -25.30
C GLU A 14 -4.18 -0.44 -24.37
N VAL A 15 -5.32 -1.13 -24.27
CA VAL A 15 -6.36 -0.79 -23.29
C VAL A 15 -5.81 -1.01 -21.88
N HIS A 16 -5.83 0.05 -21.07
CA HIS A 16 -5.31 0.04 -19.70
C HIS A 16 -6.32 -0.46 -18.67
N PHE A 17 -5.82 -0.84 -17.48
CA PHE A 17 -6.64 -1.22 -16.32
C PHE A 17 -7.63 -2.37 -16.54
N THR A 18 -7.33 -3.28 -17.47
CA THR A 18 -8.15 -4.46 -17.76
C THR A 18 -7.92 -5.61 -16.77
N THR A 19 -6.73 -5.70 -16.17
CA THR A 19 -6.33 -6.75 -15.23
C THR A 19 -6.61 -6.40 -13.78
N TRP A 20 -6.71 -7.41 -12.91
CA TRP A 20 -6.80 -7.21 -11.45
C TRP A 20 -5.58 -6.47 -10.90
N HIS A 21 -4.37 -6.80 -11.37
CA HIS A 21 -3.15 -6.07 -11.03
C HIS A 21 -3.29 -4.57 -11.34
N GLY A 22 -3.76 -4.22 -12.54
CA GLY A 22 -3.92 -2.81 -12.93
C GLY A 22 -4.96 -2.07 -12.08
N LYS A 23 -6.14 -2.67 -11.86
CA LYS A 23 -7.23 -2.05 -11.10
C LYS A 23 -6.87 -1.84 -9.62
N ILE A 24 -6.35 -2.89 -8.98
CA ILE A 24 -5.97 -2.84 -7.55
C ILE A 24 -4.72 -1.97 -7.38
N GLY A 25 -3.78 -2.02 -8.33
CA GLY A 25 -2.59 -1.17 -8.31
C GLY A 25 -2.92 0.32 -8.39
N LEU A 26 -3.90 0.70 -9.20
CA LEU A 26 -4.39 2.08 -9.24
C LEU A 26 -4.98 2.51 -7.88
N ALA A 27 -5.84 1.66 -7.29
CA ALA A 27 -6.40 1.93 -5.98
C ALA A 27 -5.31 2.07 -4.89
N SER A 28 -4.31 1.18 -4.89
CA SER A 28 -3.18 1.25 -3.96
C SER A 28 -2.36 2.54 -4.12
N THR A 29 -2.21 3.02 -5.36
CA THR A 29 -1.50 4.26 -5.67
C THR A 29 -2.24 5.47 -5.08
N PHE A 30 -3.56 5.54 -5.25
CA PHE A 30 -4.36 6.60 -4.63
C PHE A 30 -4.34 6.55 -3.11
N LEU A 31 -4.41 5.36 -2.50
CA LEU A 31 -4.28 5.20 -1.05
C LEU A 31 -2.91 5.68 -0.54
N CYS A 32 -1.84 5.33 -1.25
CA CYS A 32 -0.49 5.78 -0.93
C CYS A 32 -0.36 7.31 -1.03
N ALA A 33 -0.82 7.90 -2.15
CA ALA A 33 -0.80 9.34 -2.36
C ALA A 33 -1.61 10.09 -1.28
N ALA A 34 -2.81 9.61 -0.96
CA ALA A 34 -3.63 10.21 0.10
C ALA A 34 -2.95 10.11 1.48
N SER A 35 -2.30 8.98 1.78
CA SER A 35 -1.57 8.80 3.04
C SER A 35 -0.33 9.70 3.14
N LEU A 36 0.45 9.81 2.06
CA LEU A 36 1.61 10.69 1.98
C LEU A 36 1.22 12.15 2.09
N LEU A 37 0.25 12.61 1.30
CA LEU A 37 -0.23 13.99 1.34
C LEU A 37 -0.86 14.30 2.70
N GLY A 38 -1.74 13.43 3.21
CA GLY A 38 -2.37 13.62 4.51
C GLY A 38 -1.37 13.66 5.67
N GLY A 39 -0.38 12.76 5.66
CA GLY A 39 0.71 12.74 6.64
C GLY A 39 1.58 14.00 6.57
N THR A 40 1.92 14.43 5.36
CA THR A 40 2.73 15.64 5.09
C THR A 40 2.00 16.90 5.54
N VAL A 41 0.73 17.06 5.15
CA VAL A 41 -0.10 18.21 5.56
C VAL A 41 -0.25 18.23 7.08
N ASN A 42 -0.49 17.08 7.71
CA ASN A 42 -0.58 17.04 9.18
C ASN A 42 0.76 17.36 9.87
N PHE A 43 1.88 16.97 9.27
CA PHE A 43 3.21 17.26 9.80
C PHE A 43 3.54 18.76 9.74
N PHE A 44 3.32 19.41 8.58
CA PHE A 44 3.66 20.81 8.39
C PHE A 44 2.58 21.79 8.84
N GLN A 45 1.31 21.40 8.80
CA GLN A 45 0.14 22.22 9.13
C GLN A 45 -0.85 21.47 10.05
N PRO A 46 -0.42 21.06 11.26
CA PRO A 46 -1.23 20.25 12.17
C PRO A 46 -2.55 20.93 12.57
N LYS A 47 -2.58 22.27 12.61
CA LYS A 47 -3.79 23.06 12.93
C LYS A 47 -4.94 22.80 11.96
N PHE A 48 -4.67 22.39 10.71
CA PHE A 48 -5.74 22.12 9.75
C PHE A 48 -6.52 20.85 10.15
N ALA A 49 -5.80 19.75 10.34
CA ALA A 49 -6.43 18.48 10.65
C ALA A 49 -6.96 18.41 12.09
N HIS A 50 -6.33 19.13 13.03
CA HIS A 50 -6.79 19.21 14.42
C HIS A 50 -8.01 20.10 14.67
N LYS A 51 -8.55 20.76 13.64
CA LYS A 51 -9.90 21.35 13.70
C LYS A 51 -11.00 20.30 13.76
N ILE A 52 -10.74 19.11 13.22
CA ILE A 52 -11.75 18.05 13.04
C ILE A 52 -11.41 16.82 13.88
N TYR A 53 -10.13 16.46 13.98
CA TYR A 53 -9.68 15.23 14.63
C TYR A 53 -8.62 15.49 15.69
N SER A 54 -8.72 14.81 16.83
CA SER A 54 -7.66 14.83 17.83
C SER A 54 -6.34 14.23 17.30
N GLN A 55 -5.22 14.59 17.93
CA GLN A 55 -3.91 13.99 17.62
C GLN A 55 -3.91 12.47 17.67
N ALA A 56 -4.62 11.89 18.65
CA ALA A 56 -4.75 10.45 18.81
C ALA A 56 -5.51 9.83 17.62
N GLU A 57 -6.62 10.44 17.19
CA GLU A 57 -7.41 9.97 16.06
C GLU A 57 -6.64 10.02 14.76
N ILE A 58 -5.90 11.11 14.49
CA ILE A 58 -5.08 11.20 13.28
C ILE A 58 -4.00 10.12 13.27
N LYS A 59 -3.26 9.94 14.38
CA LYS A 59 -2.23 8.89 14.50
C LYS A 59 -2.83 7.48 14.39
N TYR A 60 -4.05 7.27 14.85
CA TYR A 60 -4.76 6.00 14.69
C TYR A 60 -5.15 5.76 13.23
N ARG A 61 -5.80 6.74 12.59
CA ARG A 61 -6.27 6.65 11.21
C ARG A 61 -5.10 6.49 10.22
N HIS A 62 -4.04 7.27 10.38
CA HIS A 62 -2.84 7.14 9.54
C HIS A 62 -2.23 5.73 9.64
N ASN A 63 -2.13 5.17 10.85
CA ASN A 63 -1.64 3.81 11.03
C ASN A 63 -2.57 2.77 10.37
N LEU A 64 -3.88 2.88 10.59
CA LEU A 64 -4.87 1.97 10.00
C LEU A 64 -4.85 2.01 8.46
N PHE A 65 -4.89 3.20 7.88
CA PHE A 65 -4.84 3.37 6.41
C PHE A 65 -3.48 2.96 5.84
N GLY A 66 -2.38 3.14 6.60
CA GLY A 66 -1.07 2.63 6.26
C GLY A 66 -1.05 1.10 6.15
N ILE A 67 -1.60 0.40 7.14
CA ILE A 67 -1.72 -1.08 7.13
C ILE A 67 -2.55 -1.55 5.94
N ILE A 68 -3.73 -0.96 5.72
CA ILE A 68 -4.63 -1.32 4.62
C ILE A 68 -3.96 -1.05 3.27
N GLY A 69 -3.44 0.17 3.09
CA GLY A 69 -2.80 0.58 1.84
C GLY A 69 -1.58 -0.26 1.49
N PHE A 70 -0.72 -0.55 2.47
CA PHE A 70 0.44 -1.40 2.28
C PHE A 70 0.05 -2.84 1.95
N THR A 71 -0.97 -3.40 2.61
CA THR A 71 -1.48 -4.75 2.31
C THR A 71 -2.01 -4.83 0.88
N VAL A 72 -2.82 -3.86 0.45
CA VAL A 72 -3.34 -3.81 -0.92
C VAL A 72 -2.22 -3.65 -1.96
N ALA A 73 -1.19 -2.85 -1.64
CA ALA A 73 -0.01 -2.71 -2.48
C ALA A 73 0.78 -4.02 -2.60
N MET A 74 0.98 -4.76 -1.51
CA MET A 74 1.67 -6.06 -1.54
C MET A 74 0.87 -7.12 -2.31
N VAL A 75 -0.45 -7.14 -2.18
CA VAL A 75 -1.33 -7.98 -3.03
C VAL A 75 -1.16 -7.61 -4.50
N THR A 76 -1.07 -6.31 -4.82
CA THR A 76 -0.84 -5.83 -6.18
C THR A 76 0.51 -6.33 -6.74
N VAL A 77 1.56 -6.30 -5.92
CA VAL A 77 2.89 -6.82 -6.29
C VAL A 77 2.80 -8.32 -6.61
N ILE A 78 2.15 -9.10 -5.76
CA ILE A 78 1.94 -10.54 -5.97
C ILE A 78 1.17 -10.81 -7.27
N LEU A 79 0.08 -10.07 -7.52
CA LEU A 79 -0.65 -10.16 -8.79
C LEU A 79 0.22 -9.78 -10.01
N GLY A 80 1.18 -8.88 -9.81
CA GLY A 80 2.14 -8.46 -10.83
C GLY A 80 2.98 -9.63 -11.37
N TYR A 81 3.33 -10.59 -10.52
CA TYR A 81 4.14 -11.76 -10.90
C TYR A 81 3.43 -12.71 -11.87
N TYR A 82 2.10 -12.66 -11.91
CA TYR A 82 1.29 -13.49 -12.82
C TYR A 82 0.87 -12.75 -14.08
N THR A 83 1.34 -11.50 -14.27
CA THR A 83 1.01 -10.75 -15.48
C THR A 83 1.83 -11.25 -16.68
N PRO A 84 1.29 -11.16 -17.91
CA PRO A 84 2.03 -11.50 -19.13
C PRO A 84 3.39 -10.77 -19.25
N PHE A 85 3.49 -9.56 -18.72
CA PHE A 85 4.73 -8.81 -18.69
C PHE A 85 5.81 -9.50 -17.84
N PHE A 86 5.47 -9.99 -16.65
CA PHE A 86 6.46 -10.59 -15.75
C PHE A 86 6.91 -11.96 -16.25
N VAL A 87 5.97 -12.83 -16.63
CA VAL A 87 6.26 -14.19 -17.11
C VAL A 87 7.00 -14.22 -18.45
N LYS A 88 7.01 -13.10 -19.18
CA LYS A 88 7.85 -12.93 -20.39
C LYS A 88 9.34 -12.92 -20.07
N TYR A 89 9.73 -12.45 -18.89
CA TYR A 89 11.14 -12.24 -18.52
C TYR A 89 11.60 -13.10 -17.34
N VAL A 90 10.68 -13.81 -16.67
CA VAL A 90 10.97 -14.63 -15.49
C VAL A 90 10.31 -15.99 -15.64
N ASP A 91 11.09 -17.06 -15.41
CA ASP A 91 10.59 -18.42 -15.45
C ASP A 91 9.47 -18.66 -14.43
N ASN A 92 8.44 -19.40 -14.87
CA ASN A 92 7.28 -19.71 -14.03
C ASN A 92 7.66 -20.48 -12.74
N SER A 93 8.75 -21.25 -12.79
CA SER A 93 9.29 -21.98 -11.62
C SER A 93 9.86 -21.06 -10.55
N ALA A 94 10.26 -19.83 -10.90
CA ALA A 94 10.79 -18.85 -9.96
C ALA A 94 9.70 -18.02 -9.26
N ILE A 95 8.48 -17.96 -9.82
CA ILE A 95 7.36 -17.16 -9.26
C ILE A 95 7.06 -17.48 -7.79
N PRO A 96 7.01 -18.76 -7.33
CA PRO A 96 6.78 -19.07 -5.93
C PRO A 96 7.80 -18.41 -4.98
N ALA A 97 9.06 -18.28 -5.39
CA ALA A 97 10.09 -17.62 -4.59
C ALA A 97 9.82 -16.11 -4.45
N PHE A 98 9.39 -15.44 -5.52
CA PHE A 98 8.99 -14.02 -5.48
C PHE A 98 7.75 -13.79 -4.61
N VAL A 99 6.76 -14.67 -4.70
CA VAL A 99 5.55 -14.61 -3.86
C VAL A 99 5.91 -14.81 -2.39
N LEU A 100 6.75 -15.81 -2.06
CA LEU A 100 7.23 -16.04 -0.70
C LEU A 100 7.99 -14.82 -0.15
N ALA A 101 8.94 -14.29 -0.93
CA ALA A 101 9.70 -13.11 -0.53
C ALA A 101 8.79 -11.90 -0.26
N SER A 102 7.82 -11.64 -1.14
CA SER A 102 6.83 -10.58 -0.94
C SER A 102 5.93 -10.83 0.27
N GLY A 103 5.50 -12.08 0.48
CA GLY A 103 4.74 -12.47 1.67
C GLY A 103 5.50 -12.20 2.96
N LEU A 104 6.79 -12.53 3.00
CA LEU A 104 7.65 -12.26 4.16
C LEU A 104 7.83 -10.75 4.40
N VAL A 105 8.03 -9.95 3.34
CA VAL A 105 8.08 -8.48 3.45
C VAL A 105 6.78 -7.94 4.04
N LEU A 106 5.63 -8.43 3.56
CA LEU A 106 4.33 -8.05 4.09
C LEU A 106 4.23 -8.36 5.58
N LEU A 107 4.54 -9.59 5.98
CA LEU A 107 4.43 -10.05 7.37
C LEU A 107 5.34 -9.24 8.30
N PHE A 108 6.64 -9.14 7.97
CA PHE A 108 7.59 -8.45 8.85
C PHE A 108 7.32 -6.95 8.96
N THR A 109 6.93 -6.30 7.86
CA THR A 109 6.64 -4.86 7.87
C THR A 109 5.38 -4.55 8.70
N LEU A 110 4.40 -5.47 8.76
CA LEU A 110 3.16 -5.24 9.49
C LEU A 110 3.25 -5.44 11.00
N ILE A 111 4.30 -6.09 11.52
CA ILE A 111 4.44 -6.35 12.97
C ILE A 111 4.36 -5.03 13.77
N GLY A 112 5.17 -4.03 13.43
CA GLY A 112 5.20 -2.74 14.14
C GLY A 112 3.89 -1.94 14.06
N PRO A 113 3.35 -1.69 12.86
CA PRO A 113 2.07 -1.00 12.69
C PRO A 113 0.89 -1.71 13.39
N VAL A 114 0.80 -3.03 13.28
CA VAL A 114 -0.29 -3.81 13.90
C VAL A 114 -0.19 -3.79 15.42
N THR A 115 1.00 -4.00 16.00
CA THR A 115 1.20 -3.89 17.45
C THR A 115 0.82 -2.50 17.96
N SER A 116 1.29 -1.44 17.29
CA SER A 116 0.90 -0.05 17.59
C SER A 116 -0.61 0.20 17.52
N LEU A 117 -1.31 -0.44 16.58
CA LEU A 117 -2.76 -0.35 16.44
C LEU A 117 -3.48 -1.05 17.60
N LEU A 118 -3.07 -2.28 17.91
CA LEU A 118 -3.65 -3.09 18.99
C LEU A 118 -3.50 -2.41 20.35
N ASP A 119 -2.34 -1.82 20.63
CA ASP A 119 -2.11 -1.12 21.89
C ASP A 119 -3.02 0.10 22.04
N LYS A 120 -3.20 0.88 20.97
CA LYS A 120 -4.15 2.01 20.96
C LYS A 120 -5.60 1.56 21.21
N LEU A 121 -6.01 0.42 20.65
CA LEU A 121 -7.35 -0.15 20.87
C LEU A 121 -7.54 -0.61 22.32
N LYS A 122 -6.53 -1.26 22.91
CA LYS A 122 -6.56 -1.68 24.33
C LYS A 122 -6.71 -0.49 25.27
N HIS A 123 -5.98 0.61 25.03
CA HIS A 123 -6.07 1.81 25.85
C HIS A 123 -7.43 2.50 25.76
N LYS A 124 -8.08 2.49 24.60
CA LYS A 124 -9.43 3.06 24.43
C LYS A 124 -10.50 2.27 25.20
N LYS A 125 -10.35 0.94 25.34
CA LYS A 125 -11.29 0.07 26.07
C LYS A 125 -11.22 0.21 27.60
N LYS A 126 -10.13 0.78 28.13
CA LYS A 126 -9.91 0.99 29.58
C LYS A 126 -10.41 2.35 30.10
N LYS A 127 -10.85 3.24 29.21
CA LYS A 127 -11.53 4.49 29.53
C LYS A 127 -13.02 4.31 29.36
#